data_AF-X1EVY9-F1
#
_entry.id   AF-X1EVY9-F1
#
_cell.length_a   1.000
_cell.length_b   1.000
_cell.length_c   1.000
_cell.angle_alpha   90.00
_cell.angle_beta   90.00
_cell.angle_gamma   90.00
#
_symmetry.space_group_name_H-M   'P 1'
#
loop_
_entity.id
_entity.type
_entity.pdbx_description
1 polymer ?
#
loop_
_entity_poly.entity_id
_entity_poly.type
_entity_poly.pdbx_seq_one_letter_code
_entity_poly.pdbx_strand_id
1 'polypeptide(L)' 'DIEVLAEKNNKPYIVLQKKMKIIADQKGVKKILISLSHDNDYAIAQAIAIGEEKDQ' A
#
# COMPACT_ATOMS: atom_id res chain seq x y z
N ASP A 1 -11.18 -1.94 -0.53
CA ASP A 1 -10.39 -3.04 0.05
C ASP A 1 -8.93 -2.81 -0.26
N ILE A 2 -8.07 -3.14 0.72
CA ILE A 2 -6.61 -3.07 0.64
C ILE A 2 -6.11 -4.48 0.99
N GLU A 3 -5.40 -5.10 0.06
CA GLU A 3 -4.82 -6.43 0.26
C GLU A 3 -3.31 -6.32 0.32
N VAL A 4 -2.70 -7.03 1.27
CA VAL A 4 -1.24 -7.17 1.37
C VAL A 4 -0.88 -8.57 0.92
N LEU A 5 -0.14 -8.67 -0.18
CA LEU A 5 0.29 -9.95 -0.75
C LEU A 5 1.80 -10.11 -0.61
N ALA A 6 2.25 -11.34 -0.35
CA ALA A 6 3.67 -11.68 -0.31
C ALA A 6 4.18 -11.97 -1.72
N GLU A 7 5.29 -11.34 -2.12
CA GLU A 7 6.01 -11.71 -3.34
C GLU A 7 6.92 -12.94 -3.08
N LYS A 8 7.34 -13.64 -4.15
CA LYS A 8 8.27 -14.79 -4.07
C LYS A 8 9.59 -14.48 -3.32
N ASN A 9 9.95 -13.20 -3.18
CA ASN A 9 11.17 -12.73 -2.50
C ASN A 9 10.88 -12.08 -1.13
N ASN A 10 9.76 -12.42 -0.47
CA ASN A 10 9.34 -11.90 0.84
C ASN A 10 9.12 -10.38 0.91
N LYS A 11 9.03 -9.69 -0.23
CA LYS A 11 8.63 -8.29 -0.27
C LYS A 11 7.10 -8.20 -0.31
N PRO A 12 6.44 -7.67 0.73
CA PRO A 12 5.01 -7.45 0.67
C PRO A 12 4.68 -6.32 -0.31
N TYR A 13 3.55 -6.43 -1.00
CA TYR A 13 3.01 -5.38 -1.87
C TYR A 13 1.51 -5.20 -1.65
N ILE A 14 1.04 -4.00 -1.99
CA ILE A 14 -0.37 -3.60 -1.81
C ILE A 14 -1.12 -3.78 -3.13
N VAL A 15 -2.27 -4.46 -3.07
CA VAL A 15 -3.26 -4.46 -4.16
C VAL A 15 -4.49 -3.68 -3.71
N LEU A 16 -4.85 -2.66 -4.49
CA LEU A 16 -6.06 -1.88 -4.30
C LEU A 16 -7.14 -2.36 -5.25
N GLN A 17 -8.34 -2.60 -4.72
CA GLN A 17 -9.48 -3.04 -5.52
C GLN A 17 -10.66 -2.08 -5.44
N LYS A 18 -11.48 -2.10 -6.50
CA LYS A 18 -12.78 -1.41 -6.60
C LYS A 18 -12.66 0.08 -6.21
N LYS A 19 -13.48 0.52 -5.24
CA LYS A 19 -13.57 1.91 -4.77
C LYS A 19 -12.25 2.47 -4.25
N MET A 20 -11.40 1.64 -3.63
CA MET A 20 -10.14 2.12 -3.06
C MET A 20 -9.13 2.48 -4.15
N LYS A 21 -9.09 1.69 -5.24
CA LYS A 21 -8.27 2.01 -6.40
C LYS A 21 -8.67 3.36 -7.01
N ILE A 22 -9.98 3.61 -7.16
CA ILE A 22 -10.50 4.87 -7.69
C ILE A 22 -10.05 6.07 -6.82
N ILE A 23 -10.16 5.94 -5.50
CA ILE A 23 -9.74 7.00 -4.56
C ILE A 23 -8.23 7.27 -4.66
N ALA A 24 -7.42 6.22 -4.73
CA ALA A 24 -5.97 6.33 -4.87
C ALA A 24 -5.60 7.01 -6.20
N ASP A 25 -6.25 6.62 -7.30
CA ASP A 25 -6.05 7.20 -8.63
C ASP A 25 -6.47 8.69 -8.65
N GLN A 26 -7.58 9.05 -8.00
CA GLN A 26 -8.04 10.44 -7.86
C GLN A 26 -7.06 11.29 -7.05
N LYS A 27 -6.44 10.72 -6.02
CA LYS A 27 -5.42 11.38 -5.20
C LYS A 27 -4.02 11.39 -5.82
N GLY A 28 -3.87 10.91 -7.06
CA GLY A 28 -2.58 10.91 -7.76
C GLY A 28 -1.57 9.88 -7.25
N VAL A 29 -1.99 8.93 -6.41
CA VAL A 29 -1.13 7.87 -5.88
C VAL A 29 -0.70 6.95 -7.01
N LYS A 30 0.61 6.80 -7.21
CA LYS A 30 1.22 5.96 -8.25
C LYS A 30 1.75 4.65 -7.68
N LYS A 31 2.23 4.67 -6.44
CA LYS A 31 2.86 3.53 -5.78
C LYS A 31 2.59 3.56 -4.29
N ILE A 32 2.39 2.39 -3.69
CA ILE A 32 2.34 2.24 -2.24
C ILE A 32 3.44 1.26 -1.83
N LEU A 33 4.35 1.74 -0.98
CA LEU A 33 5.34 0.91 -0.32
C LEU A 33 4.77 0.44 1.02
N ILE A 34 5.04 -0.81 1.38
CA ILE A 34 4.61 -1.38 2.66
C ILE A 34 5.79 -2.13 3.29
N SER A 35 5.95 -1.95 4.59
CA SER A 35 6.84 -2.75 5.43
C SER A 35 6.04 -3.35 6.57
N LEU A 36 6.29 -4.62 6.86
CA LEU A 36 5.68 -5.36 7.95
C LEU A 36 6.79 -5.83 8.89
N SER A 37 6.58 -5.68 10.19
CA SER A 37 7.45 -6.23 11.23
C SER A 37 6.59 -6.81 12.33
N HIS A 38 7.02 -7.92 12.90
CA HIS A 38 6.35 -8.53 14.04
C HIS A 38 7.37 -9.26 14.92
N ASP A 39 7.01 -9.43 16.18
CA ASP A 39 7.63 -10.37 17.10
C ASP A 39 6.53 -11.27 17.72
N ASN A 40 6.80 -11.86 18.89
CA ASN A 40 5.84 -12.72 19.58
C ASN A 40 4.73 -11.93 20.29
N ASP A 41 4.93 -10.63 20.53
CA ASP A 41 4.07 -9.81 21.37
C ASP A 41 3.24 -8.83 20.53
N TYR A 42 3.77 -8.33 19.41
CA TYR A 42 3.06 -7.40 18.54
C TYR A 42 3.47 -7.48 17.06
N ALA A 43 2.66 -6.84 16.22
CA ALA A 43 2.93 -6.60 14.82
C ALA A 43 2.71 -5.13 14.47
N ILE A 44 3.52 -4.60 13.56
CA ILE A 44 3.44 -3.25 13.04
C ILE A 44 3.53 -3.27 11.51
N ALA A 45 2.81 -2.33 10.89
CA ALA A 45 2.86 -2.08 9.46
C ALA A 45 3.08 -0.59 9.20
N GLN A 46 3.97 -0.26 8.26
CA GLN A 46 4.17 1.10 7.77
C GLN A 46 3.90 1.14 6.26
N ALA A 47 3.01 2.03 5.84
CA ALA A 47 2.70 2.26 4.43
C ALA A 47 3.08 3.69 4.01
N ILE A 48 3.68 3.83 2.83
CA ILE A 48 3.99 5.13 2.22
C ILE A 48 3.37 5.16 0.82
N ALA A 49 2.44 6.10 0.61
CA ALA A 49 1.88 6.39 -0.70
C ALA A 49 2.74 7.45 -1.41
N ILE A 50 3.26 7.10 -2.58
CA ILE A 50 4.03 7.98 -3.46
C ILE A 50 3.14 8.30 -4.65
N GLY A 51 3.00 9.58 -4.93
CA GLY A 51 2.18 10.08 -6.02
C GLY A 51 2.65 11.44 -6.49
N GLU A 52 1.99 11.93 -7.52
CA GLU A 52 2.16 13.29 -8.01
C GLU A 52 0.94 14.09 -7.58
N GLU A 53 1.15 15.35 -7.24
CA GLU A 53 0.04 16.28 -7.02
C GLU A 53 -0.70 16.41 -8.35
N LYS A 54 -1.98 16.03 -8.37
CA LYS A 54 -2.84 16.35 -9.49
C LYS A 54 -3.27 17.78 -9.26
N ASP A 55 -2.57 18.72 -9.89
CA ASP A 55 -3.03 20.09 -10.03
C ASP A 55 -4.50 20.05 -10.51
N GLN A 56 -5.37 20.72 -9.74
CA GLN A 56 -6.80 20.81 -9.99
C GLN A 56 -7.09 21.61 -11.27
#